data_AF-A0A367LUH6-F1
#
_entry.id   AF-A0A367LUH6-F1
#
_cell.length_a   1.000
_cell.length_b   1.000
_cell.length_c   1.000
_cell.angle_alpha   90.00
_cell.angle_beta   90.00
_cell.angle_gamma   90.00
#
_symmetry.space_group_name_H-M   'P 1'
#
loop_
_entity.id
_entity.type
_entity.pdbx_description
1 polymer ?
#
loop_
_entity_poly.entity_id
_entity_poly.type
_entity_poly.pdbx_seq_one_letter_code
_entity_poly.pdbx_strand_id
1 'polypeptide(L)'
;TIEVERSLRVLDGAVVVFSGADGVEPQSETVWRQANKYHVPRLAYVNKMDRQGADFLRVVAQIKQRLGHVPVPIQLAIGSEENFSGQIDLVKMKAIY
;
A
#
# COMPACT_ATOMS: atom_id res chain seq x y z
N THR A 1 -2.45 1.85 -17.69
CA THR A 1 -2.62 1.31 -19.07
C THR A 1 -4.11 1.10 -19.33
N ILE A 2 -4.53 0.97 -20.59
CA ILE A 2 -5.96 0.79 -20.95
C ILE A 2 -6.54 -0.49 -20.31
N GLU A 3 -5.73 -1.55 -20.23
CA GLU A 3 -6.12 -2.82 -19.62
C GLU A 3 -6.51 -2.66 -18.15
N VAL A 4 -5.71 -1.93 -17.37
CA VAL A 4 -5.99 -1.68 -15.94
C VAL A 4 -7.30 -0.90 -15.78
N GLU A 5 -7.57 0.10 -16.62
CA GLU A 5 -8.82 0.86 -16.54
C GLU A 5 -10.05 0.00 -16.85
N ARG A 6 -9.93 -0.92 -17.83
CA ARG A 6 -11.02 -1.85 -18.16
C ARG A 6 -11.29 -2.82 -17.02
N SER A 7 -10.25 -3.37 -16.41
CA SER A 7 -10.41 -4.26 -15.25
C SER A 7 -11.08 -3.54 -14.09
N LEU A 8 -10.68 -2.30 -13.77
CA LEU A 8 -11.26 -1.53 -12.67
C LEU A 8 -12.75 -1.20 -12.85
N ARG A 9 -13.32 -1.29 -14.06
CA ARG A 9 -14.75 -1.06 -14.29
C ARG A 9 -15.62 -2.23 -13.83
N VAL A 10 -15.08 -3.44 -13.78
CA VAL A 10 -15.85 -4.67 -13.53
C VAL A 10 -15.50 -5.35 -12.21
N LEU A 11 -14.54 -4.81 -11.46
CA LEU A 11 -14.10 -5.36 -10.19
C LEU A 11 -14.88 -4.77 -9.01
N ASP A 12 -15.27 -5.65 -8.09
CA ASP A 12 -15.88 -5.26 -6.82
C ASP A 12 -14.85 -4.78 -5.79
N GLY A 13 -13.55 -4.95 -6.05
CA GLY A 13 -12.48 -4.54 -5.16
C GLY A 13 -11.09 -4.78 -5.77
N ALA A 14 -10.07 -4.16 -5.19
CA ALA A 14 -8.68 -4.33 -5.62
C ALA A 14 -7.68 -4.30 -4.46
N VAL A 15 -6.55 -4.99 -4.64
CA VAL A 15 -5.38 -4.85 -3.77
C VAL A 15 -4.32 -4.05 -4.52
N VAL A 16 -3.90 -2.93 -3.94
CA VAL A 16 -2.85 -2.06 -4.50
C VAL A 16 -1.57 -2.31 -3.73
N VAL A 17 -0.53 -2.72 -4.43
CA VAL A 17 0.77 -3.02 -3.85
C VAL A 17 1.70 -1.82 -4.01
N PHE A 18 2.24 -1.33 -2.90
CA PHE A 18 3.26 -0.28 -2.86
C PHE A 18 4.59 -0.88 -2.42
N SER A 19 5.68 -0.39 -3.01
CA SER A 19 7.03 -0.74 -2.57
C SER A 19 7.37 0.06 -1.31
N GLY A 20 7.89 -0.58 -0.26
CA GLY A 20 8.40 0.12 0.93
C GLY A 20 9.53 1.11 0.58
N ALA A 21 10.33 0.78 -0.43
CA ALA A 21 11.47 1.58 -0.88
C ALA A 21 11.07 2.73 -1.82
N ASP A 22 10.19 2.47 -2.78
CA ASP A 22 9.81 3.45 -3.82
C ASP A 22 8.57 4.27 -3.42
N GLY A 23 7.69 3.68 -2.60
CA GLY A 23 6.47 4.29 -2.10
C GLY A 23 5.41 4.52 -3.19
N VAL A 24 4.81 5.70 -3.17
CA VAL A 24 3.80 6.11 -4.16
C VAL A 24 4.49 6.67 -5.39
N GLU A 25 4.25 6.04 -6.53
CA GLU A 25 4.82 6.46 -7.82
C GLU A 25 3.76 7.16 -8.70
N PRO A 26 4.17 7.95 -9.72
CA PRO A 26 3.23 8.59 -10.65
C PRO A 26 2.27 7.61 -11.34
N GLN A 27 2.73 6.39 -11.61
CA GLN A 27 1.90 5.33 -12.17
C GLN A 27 0.86 4.84 -11.16
N SER A 28 1.25 4.64 -9.91
CA SER A 28 0.36 4.26 -8.81
C SER A 28 -0.74 5.30 -8.59
N GLU A 29 -0.40 6.60 -8.66
CA GLU A 29 -1.41 7.67 -8.60
C GLU A 29 -2.42 7.59 -9.74
N THR A 30 -1.96 7.29 -10.96
CA THR A 30 -2.83 7.18 -12.13
C THR A 30 -3.82 6.04 -11.99
N VAL A 31 -3.35 4.86 -11.56
CA VAL A 31 -4.21 3.71 -11.26
C VAL A 31 -5.16 4.03 -10.10
N TRP A 32 -4.69 4.74 -9.08
CA TRP A 32 -5.51 5.15 -7.94
C TRP A 32 -6.66 6.07 -8.33
N ARG A 33 -6.39 7.04 -9.21
CA ARG A 33 -7.42 7.93 -9.78
C ARG A 33 -8.44 7.16 -10.63
N GLN A 34 -7.99 6.18 -11.42
CA GLN A 34 -8.89 5.31 -12.19
C GLN A 34 -9.81 4.50 -11.26
N ALA A 35 -9.27 3.95 -10.17
CA ALA A 35 -10.07 3.20 -9.20
C ALA A 35 -11.04 4.12 -8.41
N ASN A 36 -10.67 5.38 -8.17
CA ASN A 36 -11.59 6.38 -7.59
C ASN A 36 -12.79 6.64 -8.52
N LYS A 37 -12.57 6.76 -9.83
CA LYS A 37 -13.62 7.00 -10.85
C LYS A 37 -14.69 5.92 -10.86
N TYR A 38 -14.31 4.67 -10.61
CA TYR A 38 -15.23 3.52 -10.58
C TYR A 38 -15.63 3.10 -9.16
N HIS A 39 -15.30 3.92 -8.14
CA HIS A 39 -15.64 3.67 -6.73
C HIS A 39 -15.20 2.29 -6.21
N VAL A 40 -14.08 1.78 -6.71
CA VAL A 40 -13.57 0.45 -6.32
C VAL A 40 -12.99 0.52 -4.89
N PRO A 41 -13.46 -0.31 -3.95
CA PRO A 41 -12.86 -0.41 -2.62
C PRO A 41 -11.48 -1.08 -2.71
N ARG A 42 -10.53 -0.59 -1.91
CA ARG A 42 -9.11 -0.97 -2.05
C ARG A 42 -8.46 -1.32 -0.72
N LEU A 43 -7.63 -2.35 -0.75
CA LEU A 43 -6.66 -2.65 0.29
C LEU A 43 -5.26 -2.24 -0.19
N ALA A 44 -4.52 -1.53 0.64
CA ALA A 44 -3.13 -1.18 0.37
C ALA A 44 -2.20 -2.20 1.03
N TYR A 45 -1.28 -2.77 0.26
CA TYR A 45 -0.26 -3.70 0.75
C TYR A 45 1.13 -3.11 0.49
N VAL A 46 1.92 -2.93 1.54
CA VAL A 46 3.30 -2.44 1.41
C VAL A 46 4.23 -3.65 1.38
N ASN A 47 4.94 -3.84 0.27
CA ASN A 47 5.86 -4.97 0.07
C ASN A 47 7.32 -4.53 0.10
N LYS A 48 8.24 -5.50 -0.02
CA LYS A 48 9.69 -5.27 -0.15
C LYS A 48 10.27 -4.50 1.04
N MET A 49 9.83 -4.82 2.25
CA MET A 49 10.35 -4.22 3.48
C MET A 49 11.81 -4.61 3.76
N ASP A 50 12.33 -5.62 3.06
CA ASP A 50 13.72 -6.09 3.06
C ASP A 50 14.68 -5.22 2.23
N ARG A 51 14.18 -4.27 1.43
CA ARG A 51 15.02 -3.44 0.54
C ARG A 51 15.55 -2.20 1.23
N GLN A 52 16.73 -1.76 0.81
CA GLN A 52 17.31 -0.47 1.22
C GLN A 52 16.34 0.69 0.95
N GLY A 53 16.21 1.59 1.91
CA GLY A 53 15.27 2.72 1.88
C GLY A 53 13.82 2.32 2.19
N ALA A 54 13.55 1.08 2.60
CA ALA A 54 12.20 0.67 2.95
C ALA A 54 11.72 1.33 4.24
N ASP A 55 10.58 2.00 4.16
CA ASP A 55 9.94 2.64 5.31
C ASP A 55 8.42 2.58 5.16
N PHE A 56 7.80 1.71 5.97
CA PHE A 56 6.36 1.50 5.97
C PHE A 56 5.58 2.78 6.32
N LEU A 57 6.01 3.51 7.36
CA LEU A 57 5.29 4.69 7.83
C LEU A 57 5.40 5.84 6.83
N ARG A 58 6.54 5.95 6.14
CA ARG A 58 6.70 6.89 5.02
C ARG A 58 5.72 6.58 3.89
N VAL A 59 5.54 5.31 3.51
CA VAL A 59 4.55 4.94 2.48
C VAL A 59 3.12 5.28 2.94
N VAL A 60 2.78 4.99 4.20
CA VAL A 60 1.49 5.38 4.79
C VAL A 60 1.27 6.90 4.72
N ALA A 61 2.28 7.70 5.06
CA ALA A 61 2.23 9.16 4.95
C ALA A 61 2.06 9.63 3.50
N GLN A 62 2.74 9.00 2.55
CA GLN A 62 2.60 9.32 1.12
C GLN A 62 1.20 8.99 0.58
N ILE A 63 0.57 7.89 1.01
CA ILE A 63 -0.82 7.60 0.65
C ILE A 63 -1.72 8.76 1.09
N LYS A 64 -1.54 9.27 2.32
CA LYS A 64 -2.30 10.43 2.81
C LYS A 64 -2.04 11.69 2.00
N GLN A 65 -0.78 12.02 1.77
CA GLN A 65 -0.40 13.30 1.16
C GLN A 65 -0.61 13.34 -0.37
N ARG A 66 -0.34 12.23 -1.07
CA ARG A 66 -0.35 12.18 -2.54
C ARG A 66 -1.64 11.60 -3.11
N LEU A 67 -2.25 10.63 -2.42
CA LEU A 67 -3.48 9.98 -2.89
C LEU A 67 -4.74 10.59 -2.28
N GLY A 68 -4.60 11.43 -1.25
CA GLY A 68 -5.69 12.19 -0.63
C GLY A 68 -6.61 11.34 0.26
N HIS A 69 -6.21 10.12 0.61
CA HIS A 69 -7.03 9.18 1.38
C HIS A 69 -6.43 8.93 2.75
N VAL A 70 -7.25 8.62 3.75
CA VAL A 70 -6.77 8.33 5.11
C VAL A 70 -6.53 6.82 5.24
N PRO A 71 -5.27 6.32 5.12
CA PRO A 71 -5.00 4.92 5.35
C PRO A 71 -5.19 4.56 6.82
N VAL A 72 -5.70 3.36 7.08
CA VAL A 72 -5.82 2.78 8.41
C VAL A 72 -4.91 1.55 8.46
N PRO A 73 -3.68 1.66 9.01
CA PRO A 73 -2.81 0.51 9.16
C PRO A 73 -3.43 -0.53 10.10
N ILE A 74 -3.55 -1.77 9.64
CA ILE A 74 -3.94 -2.93 10.47
C ILE A 74 -2.73 -3.76 10.92
N GLN A 75 -1.57 -3.51 10.30
CA GLN A 75 -0.30 -4.16 10.58
C GLN A 75 0.81 -3.11 10.57
N LEU A 76 1.83 -3.32 11.39
CA LEU A 76 3.07 -2.51 11.40
C LEU A 76 4.27 -3.42 11.14
N ALA A 77 5.21 -2.97 10.32
CA ALA A 77 6.47 -3.68 10.12
C ALA A 77 7.36 -3.62 11.38
N ILE A 78 8.03 -4.72 11.71
CA ILE A 78 9.06 -4.78 12.74
C ILE A 78 10.42 -4.67 12.04
N GLY A 79 11.04 -3.50 12.17
CA GLY A 79 12.25 -3.15 11.44
C GLY A 79 12.01 -2.92 9.95
N SER A 80 13.11 -2.72 9.23
CA SER A 80 13.14 -2.58 7.77
C SER A 80 14.53 -2.97 7.26
N GLU A 81 14.65 -3.11 5.94
CA GLU A 81 15.87 -3.52 5.25
C GLU A 81 16.36 -4.87 5.81
N GLU A 82 17.66 -5.00 6.06
CA GLU A 82 18.28 -6.18 6.68
C GLU A 82 17.75 -6.48 8.09
N ASN A 83 17.13 -5.50 8.76
CA ASN A 83 16.53 -5.64 10.09
C ASN A 83 15.03 -5.99 10.03
N PHE A 84 14.45 -6.19 8.84
CA PHE A 84 13.06 -6.60 8.72
C PHE A 84 12.90 -8.01 9.31
N SER A 85 12.14 -8.10 10.40
CA SER A 85 12.05 -9.33 11.22
C SER A 85 10.63 -9.83 11.39
N GLY A 86 9.64 -9.15 10.79
CA GLY A 86 8.25 -9.55 10.89
C GLY A 86 7.29 -8.37 10.95
N GLN A 87 6.11 -8.59 11.52
CA GLN A 87 5.05 -7.60 11.60
C GLN A 87 4.21 -7.75 12.88
N ILE A 88 3.69 -6.62 13.35
CA ILE A 88 2.73 -6.55 14.46
C ILE A 88 1.33 -6.52 13.86
N ASP A 89 0.51 -7.52 14.15
CA ASP A 89 -0.93 -7.53 13.89
C ASP A 89 -1.63 -6.69 14.98
N LEU A 90 -2.15 -5.52 14.59
CA LEU A 90 -2.83 -4.58 15.50
C LEU A 90 -4.26 -5.01 15.84
N VAL A 91 -4.85 -5.92 15.07
CA VAL A 91 -6.19 -6.45 15.34
C VAL A 91 -6.11 -7.52 16.43
N LYS A 92 -5.11 -8.40 16.35
CA LYS A 92 -4.88 -9.47 17.33
C LYS A 92 -3.97 -9.04 18.48
N MET A 93 -3.34 -7.87 18.37
CA MET A 93 -2.31 -7.38 19.29
C MET A 93 -1.17 -8.40 19.48
N LYS A 94 -0.65 -8.93 18.36
CA LYS A 94 0.41 -9.96 18.36
C LYS A 94 1.54 -9.61 17.39
N ALA A 95 2.77 -9.84 17.81
CA ALA A 95 3.92 -9.85 16.92
C ALA A 95 4.02 -11.22 16.21
N ILE A 96 4.29 -11.17 14.91
CA ILE A 96 4.52 -12.32 14.03
C ILE A 96 5.92 -12.16 13.48
N TYR A 97 6.78 -13.16 13.70
CA TYR A 97 8.17 -13.22 13.28
C TYR A 97 8.35 -14.32 12.23
#